data_AF-A0A967EJK9-F1
#
_entry.id   AF-A0A967EJK9-F1
#
_cell.length_a   1.000
_cell.length_b   1.000
_cell.length_c   1.000
_cell.angle_alpha   90.00
_cell.angle_beta   90.00
_cell.angle_gamma   90.00
#
_symmetry.space_group_name_H-M   'P 1'
#
loop_
_entity.id
_entity.type
_entity.pdbx_description
1 polymer ?
#
loop_
_entity_poly.entity_id
_entity_poly.type
_entity_poly.pdbx_seq_one_letter_code
_entity_poly.pdbx_strand_id
1 'polypeptide(L)'
;MLTYGTGSRSVTIDPPLVLAPMAGVTDRDFRLIVRRIGGIGMVSMEFVSSRAIVGGHPALGELMVFSEEERPLAIQIYGSDVETMVRAAEFVEQLGADVCDINMGCPANKVLKGCAGAALMGDLRLAERMIVEVQKRLTIPLTVKFRLGLNEKEKNYLELGRVCEANGVAAVAMHGRTAKQMFREQADWAAIARLKETLSIPV
;
A
#
# COMPACT_ATOMS: atom_id res chain seq x y z
N MET A 1 -9.33 -1.34 17.41
CA MET A 1 -7.87 -1.48 17.41
C MET A 1 -7.40 -2.61 16.50
N LEU A 2 -6.48 -2.31 15.58
CA LEU A 2 -5.65 -3.26 14.83
C LEU A 2 -4.17 -2.95 15.13
N THR A 3 -3.29 -3.93 14.99
CA THR A 3 -1.84 -3.73 15.14
C THR A 3 -1.15 -4.23 13.88
N TYR A 4 -0.34 -3.37 13.27
CA TYR A 4 0.52 -3.74 12.14
C TYR A 4 1.90 -4.09 12.68
N GLY A 5 2.43 -5.24 12.24
CA GLY A 5 3.74 -5.73 12.66
C GLY A 5 3.74 -6.28 14.08
N THR A 6 4.93 -6.56 14.60
CA THR A 6 5.12 -7.15 15.94
C THR A 6 6.30 -6.50 16.67
N GLY A 7 6.31 -6.61 18.00
CA GLY A 7 7.41 -6.11 18.84
C GLY A 7 7.57 -4.59 18.83
N SER A 8 8.82 -4.13 18.98
CA SER A 8 9.18 -2.69 19.05
C SER A 8 8.93 -1.91 17.77
N ARG A 9 8.52 -2.59 16.69
CA ARG A 9 8.26 -2.05 15.36
C ARG A 9 6.77 -2.07 15.00
N SER A 10 5.90 -2.31 15.99
CA SER A 10 4.47 -2.38 15.75
C SER A 10 3.83 -0.99 15.74
N VAL A 11 2.80 -0.83 14.90
CA VAL A 11 1.99 0.40 14.80
C VAL A 11 0.56 0.06 15.14
N THR A 12 -0.01 0.74 16.13
CA THR A 12 -1.41 0.57 16.52
C THR A 12 -2.31 1.49 15.71
N ILE A 13 -3.36 0.90 15.12
CA ILE A 13 -4.39 1.58 14.35
C ILE A 13 -5.68 1.56 15.16
N ASP A 14 -6.03 2.71 15.76
CA ASP A 14 -7.24 2.86 16.55
C ASP A 14 -7.91 4.23 16.35
N PRO A 15 -9.18 4.27 15.89
CA PRO A 15 -10.02 3.15 15.47
C PRO A 15 -9.44 2.41 14.24
N PRO A 16 -9.89 1.17 13.91
CA PRO A 16 -9.39 0.40 12.77
C PRO A 16 -9.95 0.93 11.44
N LEU A 17 -9.78 2.24 11.20
CA LEU A 17 -10.20 2.97 10.03
C LEU A 17 -8.99 3.71 9.46
N VAL A 18 -8.73 3.49 8.17
CA VAL A 18 -7.58 4.06 7.46
C VAL A 18 -8.07 4.89 6.28
N LEU A 19 -7.55 6.10 6.12
CA LEU A 19 -7.81 6.92 4.93
C LEU A 19 -7.06 6.32 3.74
N ALA A 20 -7.79 5.96 2.69
CA ALA A 20 -7.19 5.39 1.48
C ALA A 20 -6.31 6.41 0.74
N PRO A 21 -5.17 5.99 0.16
CA PRO A 21 -4.31 6.86 -0.63
C PRO A 21 -4.99 7.23 -1.96
N MET A 22 -5.10 8.52 -2.25
CA MET A 22 -5.73 9.03 -3.47
C MET A 22 -4.90 10.15 -4.09
N ALA A 23 -4.23 9.84 -5.21
CA ALA A 23 -3.40 10.82 -5.93
C ALA A 23 -4.21 12.07 -6.33
N GLY A 24 -3.66 13.25 -6.04
CA GLY A 24 -4.27 14.56 -6.22
C GLY A 24 -5.39 14.90 -5.23
N VAL A 25 -5.59 14.11 -4.17
CA VAL A 25 -6.67 14.30 -3.19
C VAL A 25 -6.15 14.25 -1.76
N THR A 26 -5.40 13.20 -1.39
CA THR A 26 -4.87 13.04 -0.03
C THR A 26 -3.55 13.80 0.17
N ASP A 27 -3.55 15.09 -0.17
CA ASP A 27 -2.48 16.01 0.15
C ASP A 27 -2.39 16.26 1.66
N ARG A 28 -1.41 17.06 2.10
CA ARG A 28 -1.19 17.32 3.53
C ARG A 28 -2.39 17.98 4.19
N ASP A 29 -2.97 18.99 3.55
CA ASP A 29 -4.05 19.77 4.14
C ASP A 29 -5.30 18.92 4.31
N PHE A 30 -5.63 18.10 3.32
CA PHE A 30 -6.73 17.14 3.40
C PHE A 30 -6.52 16.14 4.54
N ARG A 31 -5.32 15.56 4.66
CA ARG A 31 -5.00 14.61 5.74
C ARG A 31 -5.12 15.24 7.12
N LEU A 32 -4.64 16.48 7.29
CA LEU A 32 -4.76 17.22 8.55
C LEU A 32 -6.22 17.51 8.91
N ILE A 33 -7.04 17.93 7.94
CA ILE A 33 -8.47 18.13 8.17
C ILE A 33 -9.13 16.84 8.64
N VAL A 34 -8.90 15.73 7.94
CA VAL A 34 -9.44 14.40 8.33
C VAL A 34 -8.97 14.01 9.72
N ARG A 35 -7.70 14.23 10.04
CA ARG A 35 -7.13 13.91 11.35
C ARG A 35 -7.76 14.71 12.48
N ARG A 36 -8.00 16.01 12.26
CA ARG A 36 -8.64 16.93 13.23
C ARG A 36 -10.13 16.68 13.43
N ILE A 37 -10.84 16.23 12.39
CA ILE A 37 -12.24 15.77 12.52
C ILE A 37 -12.30 14.54 13.46
N GLY A 38 -11.28 13.69 13.44
CA GLY A 38 -11.19 12.50 14.28
C GLY A 38 -11.93 11.30 13.70
N GLY A 39 -11.91 10.18 14.45
CA GLY A 39 -12.55 8.93 14.04
C GLY A 39 -11.75 8.09 13.04
N ILE A 40 -10.50 8.46 12.76
CA ILE A 40 -9.55 7.75 11.91
C ILE A 40 -8.35 7.27 12.72
N GLY A 41 -7.87 6.05 12.49
CA GLY A 41 -6.71 5.50 13.18
C GLY A 41 -5.38 5.76 12.48
N MET A 42 -5.38 5.86 11.15
CA MET A 42 -4.19 6.14 10.36
C MET A 42 -4.55 6.84 9.04
N VAL A 43 -3.72 7.78 8.61
CA VAL A 43 -3.84 8.39 7.28
C VAL A 43 -2.84 7.77 6.31
N SER A 44 -3.21 7.66 5.05
CA SER A 44 -2.26 7.38 3.97
C SER A 44 -2.09 8.62 3.12
N MET A 45 -0.84 8.91 2.75
CA MET A 45 -0.55 9.93 1.75
C MET A 45 -0.78 9.42 0.32
N GLU A 46 -0.64 10.31 -0.66
CA GLU A 46 -0.64 9.92 -2.06
C GLU A 46 0.42 8.86 -2.37
N PHE A 47 0.21 8.10 -3.44
CA PHE A 47 1.20 7.12 -3.86
C PHE A 47 2.27 7.72 -4.76
N VAL A 48 3.53 7.41 -4.45
CA VAL A 48 4.69 8.02 -5.10
C VAL A 48 5.43 6.98 -5.93
N SER A 49 5.87 7.40 -7.13
CA SER A 49 6.68 6.55 -8.01
C SER A 49 8.04 6.30 -7.38
N SER A 50 8.42 5.04 -7.21
CA SER A 50 9.77 4.64 -6.77
C SER A 50 10.88 5.24 -7.65
N ARG A 51 10.66 5.33 -8.96
CA ARG A 51 11.60 5.99 -9.88
C ARG A 51 11.68 7.50 -9.64
N ALA A 52 10.58 8.15 -9.27
CA ALA A 52 10.60 9.57 -8.97
C ALA A 52 11.40 9.83 -7.68
N ILE A 53 11.22 8.99 -6.66
CA ILE A 53 11.99 9.02 -5.40
C ILE A 53 13.49 8.86 -5.69
N VAL A 54 13.87 7.75 -6.32
CA VAL A 54 15.30 7.44 -6.60
C VAL A 54 15.93 8.46 -7.56
N GLY A 55 15.14 9.00 -8.50
CA GLY A 55 15.58 10.03 -9.44
C GLY A 55 15.64 11.44 -8.87
N GLY A 56 15.24 11.67 -7.61
CA GLY A 56 15.26 12.99 -6.98
C GLY A 56 14.32 14.00 -7.64
N HIS A 57 13.12 13.57 -8.02
CA HIS A 57 12.17 14.44 -8.73
C HIS A 57 11.88 15.73 -7.92
N PRO A 58 11.92 16.93 -8.52
CA PRO A 58 11.82 18.20 -7.77
C PRO A 58 10.57 18.33 -6.89
N ALA A 59 9.44 17.77 -7.36
CA ALA A 59 8.16 17.81 -6.63
C ALA A 59 8.11 16.91 -5.38
N LEU A 60 9.11 16.07 -5.10
CA LEU A 60 9.07 15.16 -3.94
C LEU A 60 8.95 15.93 -2.61
N GLY A 61 9.59 17.09 -2.49
CA GLY A 61 9.54 17.91 -1.27
C GLY A 61 8.13 18.43 -0.97
N GLU A 62 7.30 18.65 -1.99
CA GLU A 62 5.91 19.05 -1.81
C GLU A 62 5.02 17.83 -1.59
N LEU A 63 5.25 16.75 -2.34
CA LEU A 63 4.43 15.54 -2.29
C LEU A 63 4.62 14.74 -1.00
N MET A 64 5.84 14.68 -0.47
CA MET A 64 6.22 13.85 0.68
C MET A 64 6.42 14.64 1.97
N VAL A 65 5.69 15.75 2.12
CA VAL A 65 5.66 16.53 3.35
C VAL A 65 4.49 16.11 4.24
N PHE A 66 4.80 15.89 5.51
CA PHE A 66 3.84 15.60 6.58
C PHE A 66 4.36 16.14 7.91
N SER A 67 3.49 16.11 8.93
CA SER A 67 3.79 16.59 10.28
C SER A 67 3.41 15.55 11.34
N GLU A 68 3.93 15.71 12.55
CA GLU A 68 3.65 14.81 13.69
C GLU A 68 2.16 14.67 14.00
N GLU A 69 1.35 15.71 13.72
CA GLU A 69 -0.11 15.68 13.92
C GLU A 69 -0.79 14.59 13.05
N GLU A 70 -0.21 14.24 11.90
CA GLU A 70 -0.76 13.25 10.97
C GLU A 70 -0.54 11.81 11.43
N ARG A 71 0.36 11.56 12.39
CA ARG A 71 0.72 10.20 12.80
C ARG A 71 -0.44 9.45 13.47
N PRO A 72 -0.55 8.12 13.28
CA PRO A 72 0.24 7.29 12.37
C PRO A 72 -0.03 7.60 10.88
N LEU A 73 1.02 7.60 10.07
CA LEU A 73 0.97 7.87 8.63
C LEU A 73 1.68 6.78 7.82
N ALA A 74 1.00 6.32 6.76
CA ALA A 74 1.55 5.40 5.78
C ALA A 74 1.95 6.13 4.48
N ILE A 75 3.12 5.78 3.93
CA ILE A 75 3.56 6.23 2.61
C ILE A 75 3.47 5.07 1.63
N GLN A 76 2.69 5.26 0.57
CA GLN A 76 2.52 4.25 -0.48
C GLN A 76 3.49 4.49 -1.64
N ILE A 77 4.26 3.47 -2.01
CA ILE A 77 5.15 3.49 -3.18
C ILE A 77 4.68 2.54 -4.27
N TYR A 78 5.05 2.82 -5.51
CA TYR A 78 4.77 1.93 -6.64
C TYR A 78 5.91 1.89 -7.64
N GLY A 79 6.04 0.77 -8.35
CA GLY A 79 7.10 0.52 -9.31
C GLY A 79 7.06 -0.90 -9.85
N SER A 80 7.99 -1.21 -10.74
CA SER A 80 8.14 -2.52 -11.39
C SER A 80 9.55 -3.08 -11.31
N ASP A 81 10.52 -2.25 -10.92
CA ASP A 81 11.91 -2.65 -10.72
C ASP A 81 12.17 -2.88 -9.24
N VAL A 82 12.70 -4.06 -8.88
CA VAL A 82 12.89 -4.48 -7.49
C VAL A 82 13.91 -3.59 -6.78
N GLU A 83 15.05 -3.30 -7.41
CA GLU A 83 16.10 -2.50 -6.79
C GLU A 83 15.65 -1.05 -6.54
N THR A 84 14.94 -0.47 -7.49
CA THR A 84 14.35 0.87 -7.35
C THR A 84 13.31 0.90 -6.23
N MET A 85 12.46 -0.13 -6.11
CA MET A 85 11.48 -0.23 -5.03
C MET A 85 12.12 -0.36 -3.66
N VAL A 86 13.21 -1.12 -3.54
CA VAL A 86 14.00 -1.24 -2.31
C VAL A 86 14.54 0.12 -1.87
N ARG A 87 15.23 0.83 -2.76
CA ARG A 87 15.79 2.16 -2.45
C ARG A 87 14.70 3.17 -2.09
N ALA A 88 13.55 3.11 -2.77
CA ALA A 88 12.41 3.97 -2.46
C ALA A 88 11.81 3.67 -1.08
N ALA A 89 11.72 2.39 -0.68
CA ALA A 89 11.23 2.00 0.63
C ALA A 89 12.19 2.45 1.76
N GLU A 90 13.51 2.30 1.56
CA GLU A 90 14.52 2.81 2.49
C GLU A 90 14.42 4.33 2.65
N PHE A 91 14.22 5.06 1.55
CA PHE A 91 13.99 6.52 1.60
C PHE A 91 12.72 6.88 2.39
N VAL A 92 11.62 6.15 2.18
CA VAL A 92 10.36 6.34 2.90
C VAL A 92 10.54 6.16 4.41
N GLU A 93 11.29 5.14 4.82
CA GLU A 93 11.62 4.92 6.23
C GLU A 93 12.52 6.02 6.78
N GLN A 94 13.56 6.42 6.04
CA GLN A 94 14.45 7.52 6.43
C GLN A 94 13.72 8.86 6.58
N LEU A 95 12.67 9.07 5.79
CA LEU A 95 11.80 10.24 5.89
C LEU A 95 10.94 10.23 7.16
N GLY A 96 10.83 9.08 7.85
CA GLY A 96 10.16 8.95 9.14
C GLY A 96 8.71 8.47 9.04
N ALA A 97 8.32 7.80 7.96
CA ALA A 97 7.02 7.15 7.84
C ALA A 97 6.79 6.11 8.95
N ASP A 98 5.56 5.97 9.44
CA ASP A 98 5.23 4.91 10.41
C ASP A 98 5.02 3.56 9.72
N VAL A 99 4.53 3.59 8.46
CA VAL A 99 4.25 2.40 7.64
C VAL A 99 4.69 2.66 6.20
N CYS A 100 5.38 1.70 5.59
CA CYS A 100 5.61 1.68 4.16
C CYS A 100 4.57 0.78 3.49
N ASP A 101 3.91 1.26 2.44
CA ASP A 101 2.89 0.48 1.71
C ASP A 101 3.28 0.30 0.23
N ILE A 102 3.03 -0.88 -0.34
CA ILE A 102 3.23 -1.13 -1.77
C ILE A 102 1.88 -1.13 -2.49
N ASN A 103 1.75 -0.27 -3.50
CA ASN A 103 0.61 -0.28 -4.41
C ASN A 103 0.73 -1.40 -5.44
N MET A 104 -0.11 -2.42 -5.31
CA MET A 104 -0.33 -3.48 -6.29
C MET A 104 -1.76 -3.47 -6.84
N GLY A 105 -2.43 -2.31 -6.82
CA GLY A 105 -3.88 -2.23 -7.11
C GLY A 105 -4.30 -1.12 -8.07
N CYS A 106 -3.44 -0.16 -8.40
CA CYS A 106 -3.79 0.96 -9.27
C CYS A 106 -4.01 0.48 -10.71
N PRO A 107 -5.20 0.71 -11.31
CA PRO A 107 -5.49 0.29 -12.68
C PRO A 107 -5.26 1.42 -13.70
N ALA A 108 -4.73 2.57 -13.29
CA ALA A 108 -4.55 3.71 -14.18
C ALA A 108 -3.56 3.38 -15.30
N ASN A 109 -3.91 3.72 -16.55
CA ASN A 109 -3.12 3.37 -17.73
C ASN A 109 -1.66 3.79 -17.65
N LYS A 110 -1.35 4.95 -17.04
CA LYS A 110 0.04 5.42 -16.85
C LYS A 110 0.85 4.47 -15.95
N VAL A 111 0.20 3.88 -14.94
CA VAL A 111 0.83 2.96 -13.98
C VAL A 111 0.95 1.57 -14.61
N LEU A 112 -0.09 1.09 -15.29
CA LEU A 112 -0.07 -0.20 -15.99
C LEU A 112 0.98 -0.25 -17.10
N LYS A 113 1.15 0.82 -17.88
CA LYS A 113 2.18 0.90 -18.93
C LYS A 113 3.61 0.86 -18.37
N GLY A 114 3.80 1.22 -17.10
CA GLY A 114 5.07 1.06 -16.39
C GLY A 114 5.25 -0.32 -15.74
N CYS A 115 4.33 -1.27 -15.98
CA CYS A 115 4.26 -2.58 -15.34
C CYS A 115 4.15 -2.52 -13.80
N ALA A 116 3.55 -1.46 -13.26
CA ALA A 116 3.38 -1.23 -11.83
C ALA A 116 1.88 -1.30 -11.42
N GLY A 117 1.60 -1.14 -10.13
CA GLY A 117 0.23 -1.17 -9.62
C GLY A 117 -0.42 -2.53 -9.86
N ALA A 118 -1.63 -2.56 -10.41
CA ALA A 118 -2.33 -3.83 -10.65
C ALA A 118 -1.61 -4.75 -11.64
N ALA A 119 -0.70 -4.24 -12.49
CA ALA A 119 0.10 -5.08 -13.38
C ALA A 119 0.99 -6.08 -12.62
N LEU A 120 1.42 -5.76 -11.39
CA LEU A 120 2.17 -6.70 -10.53
C LEU A 120 1.32 -7.91 -10.12
N MET A 121 -0.01 -7.78 -10.11
CA MET A 121 -0.88 -8.95 -9.92
C MET A 121 -0.81 -9.93 -11.09
N GLY A 122 -0.35 -9.52 -12.28
CA GLY A 122 -0.13 -10.42 -13.41
C GLY A 122 1.14 -11.27 -13.29
N ASP A 123 2.06 -10.91 -12.40
CA ASP A 123 3.33 -11.61 -12.18
C ASP A 123 3.62 -11.73 -10.67
N LEU A 124 3.01 -12.74 -10.04
CA LEU A 124 3.17 -12.97 -8.60
C LEU A 124 4.60 -13.33 -8.21
N ARG A 125 5.42 -13.85 -9.13
CA ARG A 125 6.85 -14.11 -8.86
C ARG A 125 7.61 -12.81 -8.72
N LEU A 126 7.33 -11.83 -9.57
CA LEU A 126 7.89 -10.48 -9.43
C LEU A 126 7.38 -9.80 -8.15
N ALA A 127 6.08 -9.91 -7.86
CA ALA A 127 5.48 -9.36 -6.64
C ALA A 127 6.14 -9.95 -5.37
N GLU A 128 6.31 -11.26 -5.30
CA GLU A 128 6.99 -11.95 -4.20
C GLU A 128 8.43 -11.47 -4.04
N ARG A 129 9.21 -11.46 -5.12
CA ARG A 129 10.60 -10.97 -5.10
C ARG A 129 10.68 -9.54 -4.59
N MET A 130 9.75 -8.68 -5.01
CA MET A 130 9.69 -7.30 -4.56
C MET A 130 9.37 -7.19 -3.07
N ILE A 131 8.38 -7.93 -2.57
CA ILE A 131 8.02 -7.96 -1.15
C ILE A 131 9.21 -8.43 -0.31
N VAL A 132 9.84 -9.54 -0.70
CA VAL A 132 10.97 -10.13 0.02
C VAL A 132 12.14 -9.14 0.13
N GLU A 133 12.53 -8.52 -0.98
CA GLU A 133 13.69 -7.63 -0.98
C GLU A 133 13.40 -6.31 -0.24
N VAL A 134 12.19 -5.77 -0.31
CA VAL A 134 11.79 -4.59 0.47
C VAL A 134 11.73 -4.92 1.97
N GLN A 135 11.08 -6.03 2.34
CA GLN A 135 10.92 -6.45 3.73
C GLN A 135 12.27 -6.65 4.45
N LYS A 136 13.31 -7.10 3.73
CA LYS A 136 14.67 -7.27 4.29
C LYS A 136 15.33 -5.95 4.70
N ARG A 137 14.90 -4.81 4.15
CA ARG A 137 15.52 -3.51 4.40
C ARG A 137 14.79 -2.68 5.44
N LEU A 138 13.49 -2.87 5.55
CA LEU A 138 12.66 -2.07 6.43
C LEU A 138 12.73 -2.53 7.89
N THR A 139 12.70 -1.56 8.79
CA THR A 139 12.44 -1.77 10.22
C THR A 139 11.02 -1.40 10.61
N ILE A 140 10.35 -0.54 9.87
CA ILE A 140 8.91 -0.26 10.02
C ILE A 140 8.02 -1.34 9.34
N PRO A 141 6.72 -1.44 9.70
CA PRO A 141 5.79 -2.35 9.03
C PRO A 141 5.68 -2.08 7.53
N LEU A 142 5.73 -3.16 6.75
CA LEU A 142 5.39 -3.16 5.32
C LEU A 142 3.94 -3.62 5.15
N THR A 143 3.15 -2.87 4.39
CA THR A 143 1.80 -3.29 3.99
C THR A 143 1.68 -3.37 2.46
N VAL A 144 0.67 -4.08 1.98
CA VAL A 144 0.42 -4.21 0.53
C VAL A 144 -1.05 -3.96 0.23
N LYS A 145 -1.31 -3.03 -0.69
CA LYS A 145 -2.67 -2.74 -1.16
C LYS A 145 -2.91 -3.26 -2.58
N PHE A 146 -3.89 -4.13 -2.76
CA PHE A 146 -4.19 -4.77 -4.05
C PHE A 146 -5.69 -4.85 -4.37
N ARG A 147 -6.03 -5.54 -5.47
CA ARG A 147 -7.38 -5.74 -6.01
C ARG A 147 -7.74 -7.23 -6.05
N LEU A 148 -8.92 -7.60 -6.53
CA LEU A 148 -9.28 -9.02 -6.73
C LEU A 148 -8.34 -9.74 -7.71
N GLY A 149 -7.76 -8.99 -8.65
CA GLY A 149 -6.99 -9.50 -9.78
C GLY A 149 -7.09 -8.56 -10.98
N LEU A 150 -6.52 -8.94 -12.12
CA LEU A 150 -6.56 -8.12 -13.34
C LEU A 150 -7.98 -8.03 -13.93
N ASN A 151 -8.69 -9.15 -13.96
CA ASN A 151 -10.07 -9.26 -14.44
C ASN A 151 -10.75 -10.49 -13.82
N GLU A 152 -12.01 -10.75 -14.21
CA GLU A 152 -12.82 -11.83 -13.63
C GLU A 152 -12.23 -13.24 -13.80
N LYS A 153 -11.42 -13.48 -14.84
CA LYS A 153 -10.79 -14.78 -15.09
C LYS A 153 -9.45 -14.94 -14.36
N GLU A 154 -8.87 -13.83 -13.91
CA GLU A 154 -7.52 -13.75 -13.33
C GLU A 154 -7.61 -13.18 -11.90
N LYS A 155 -8.50 -13.75 -11.08
CA LYS A 155 -8.64 -13.39 -9.66
C LYS A 155 -7.65 -14.21 -8.82
N ASN A 156 -6.54 -13.60 -8.44
CA ASN A 156 -5.46 -14.24 -7.68
C ASN A 156 -5.18 -13.58 -6.32
N TYR A 157 -6.13 -12.79 -5.81
CA TYR A 157 -6.02 -12.11 -4.51
C TYR A 157 -5.72 -13.03 -3.32
N LEU A 158 -6.23 -14.26 -3.31
CA LEU A 158 -5.94 -15.24 -2.25
C LEU A 158 -4.48 -15.72 -2.31
N GLU A 159 -3.95 -15.91 -3.51
CA GLU A 159 -2.56 -16.32 -3.72
C GLU A 159 -1.60 -15.19 -3.34
N LEU A 160 -1.86 -13.97 -3.83
CA LEU A 160 -1.09 -12.79 -3.45
C LEU A 160 -1.15 -12.52 -1.93
N GLY A 161 -2.31 -12.70 -1.30
CA GLY A 161 -2.46 -12.58 0.15
C GLY A 161 -1.56 -13.55 0.92
N ARG A 162 -1.51 -14.82 0.51
CA ARG A 162 -0.61 -15.83 1.13
C ARG A 162 0.86 -15.50 0.90
N VAL A 163 1.21 -15.01 -0.29
CA VAL A 163 2.58 -14.52 -0.58
C VAL A 163 2.95 -13.38 0.37
N CYS A 164 2.04 -12.43 0.60
CA CYS A 164 2.28 -11.33 1.54
C CYS A 164 2.54 -11.86 2.96
N GLU A 165 1.63 -12.69 3.48
CA GLU A 165 1.73 -13.24 4.84
C GLU A 165 3.01 -14.09 5.04
N ALA A 166 3.30 -15.00 4.09
CA ALA A 166 4.47 -15.86 4.16
C ALA A 166 5.80 -15.08 4.16
N ASN A 167 5.81 -13.88 3.59
CA ASN A 167 6.99 -13.04 3.46
C ASN A 167 7.00 -11.85 4.44
N GLY A 168 6.20 -11.91 5.52
CA GLY A 168 6.31 -10.98 6.65
C GLY A 168 5.61 -9.64 6.46
N VAL A 169 4.73 -9.50 5.46
CA VAL A 169 3.89 -8.31 5.32
C VAL A 169 2.99 -8.18 6.56
N ALA A 170 2.97 -6.97 7.13
CA ALA A 170 2.32 -6.69 8.40
C ALA A 170 0.78 -6.64 8.31
N ALA A 171 0.25 -6.20 7.17
CA ALA A 171 -1.17 -6.15 6.87
C ALA A 171 -1.38 -5.99 5.36
N VAL A 172 -2.54 -6.41 4.87
CA VAL A 172 -2.95 -6.17 3.48
C VAL A 172 -4.22 -5.33 3.45
N ALA A 173 -4.42 -4.61 2.34
CA ALA A 173 -5.68 -3.93 2.07
C ALA A 173 -6.18 -4.30 0.68
N MET A 174 -7.40 -4.84 0.59
CA MET A 174 -7.97 -5.25 -0.69
C MET A 174 -9.12 -4.37 -1.13
N HIS A 175 -9.00 -3.80 -2.34
CA HIS A 175 -10.17 -3.27 -3.03
C HIS A 175 -10.94 -4.43 -3.68
N GLY A 176 -12.18 -4.67 -3.26
CA GLY A 176 -13.07 -5.72 -3.75
C GLY A 176 -13.54 -5.59 -5.21
N ARG A 177 -12.71 -5.04 -6.11
CA ARG A 177 -12.94 -5.01 -7.56
C ARG A 177 -11.70 -5.52 -8.27
N THR A 178 -11.86 -6.05 -9.47
CA THR A 178 -10.74 -6.32 -10.39
C THR A 178 -10.20 -5.01 -10.96
N ALA A 179 -8.99 -5.04 -11.54
CA ALA A 179 -8.41 -3.86 -12.19
C ALA A 179 -9.27 -3.39 -13.38
N LYS A 180 -9.75 -4.33 -14.21
CA LYS A 180 -10.59 -4.06 -15.39
C LYS A 180 -11.91 -3.38 -15.03
N GLN A 181 -12.48 -3.66 -13.86
CA GLN A 181 -13.69 -2.99 -13.37
C GLN A 181 -13.47 -1.51 -13.05
N MET A 182 -12.23 -1.05 -12.83
CA MET A 182 -11.94 0.32 -12.42
C MET A 182 -12.75 0.72 -11.15
N PHE A 183 -13.71 1.64 -11.31
CA PHE A 183 -14.67 2.07 -10.28
C PHE A 183 -16.11 1.68 -10.63
N ARG A 184 -16.29 0.85 -11.67
CA ARG A 184 -17.58 0.31 -12.12
C ARG A 184 -17.91 -0.94 -11.31
N GLU A 185 -19.17 -1.34 -11.35
CA GLU A 185 -19.73 -2.46 -10.58
C GLU A 185 -19.69 -2.27 -9.05
N GLN A 186 -20.40 -3.14 -8.33
CA GLN A 186 -20.33 -3.19 -6.88
C GLN A 186 -19.05 -3.90 -6.41
N ALA A 187 -18.53 -3.51 -5.24
CA ALA A 187 -17.40 -4.21 -4.65
C ALA A 187 -17.84 -5.57 -4.07
N ASP A 188 -17.06 -6.61 -4.31
CA ASP A 188 -17.27 -7.95 -3.79
C ASP A 188 -16.77 -8.05 -2.34
N TRP A 189 -17.67 -7.74 -1.40
CA TRP A 189 -17.39 -7.86 0.04
C TRP A 189 -17.20 -9.31 0.49
N ALA A 190 -17.83 -10.28 -0.19
CA ALA A 190 -17.64 -11.69 0.12
C ALA A 190 -16.21 -12.15 -0.21
N ALA A 191 -15.57 -11.58 -1.23
CA ALA A 191 -14.15 -11.81 -1.49
C ALA A 191 -13.25 -11.29 -0.37
N ILE A 192 -13.56 -10.12 0.20
CA ILE A 192 -12.82 -9.57 1.34
C ILE A 192 -12.97 -10.49 2.56
N ALA A 193 -14.18 -10.97 2.85
CA ALA A 193 -14.41 -11.94 3.92
C ALA A 193 -13.58 -13.22 3.72
N ARG A 194 -13.59 -13.81 2.51
CA ARG A 194 -12.76 -14.98 2.17
C ARG A 194 -11.27 -14.72 2.34
N LEU A 195 -10.79 -13.53 1.98
CA LEU A 195 -9.38 -13.17 2.18
C LEU A 195 -9.05 -13.10 3.69
N LYS A 196 -9.93 -12.51 4.50
CA LYS A 196 -9.73 -12.44 5.95
C LYS A 196 -9.77 -13.81 6.62
N GLU A 197 -10.62 -14.72 6.16
CA GLU A 197 -10.64 -16.12 6.62
C GLU A 197 -9.36 -16.89 6.23
N THR A 198 -8.75 -16.50 5.11
CA THR A 198 -7.54 -17.16 4.59
C THR A 198 -6.26 -16.71 5.31
N LEU A 199 -6.20 -15.46 5.76
CA LEU A 199 -4.99 -14.85 6.34
C LEU A 199 -5.13 -14.63 7.84
N SER A 200 -4.05 -14.89 8.57
CA SER A 200 -3.92 -14.58 10.00
C SER A 200 -3.59 -13.11 10.23
N ILE A 201 -2.83 -12.48 9.31
CA ILE A 201 -2.55 -11.03 9.34
C ILE A 201 -3.83 -10.18 9.17
N PRO A 202 -3.82 -8.89 9.56
CA PRO A 202 -4.90 -7.95 9.27
C PRO A 202 -5.17 -7.81 7.76
N VAL A 203 -6.44 -7.71 7.40
CA VAL A 203 -6.99 -7.55 6.04
C VAL A 203 -7.93 -6.35 6.00
#